data_AF-A0A2G5KG16-F1
#
_entry.id   AF-A0A2G5KG16-F1
#
_cell.length_a   1.000
_cell.length_b   1.000
_cell.length_c   1.000
_cell.angle_alpha   90.00
_cell.angle_beta   90.00
_cell.angle_gamma   90.00
#
_symmetry.space_group_name_H-M   'P 1'
#
loop_
_entity.id
_entity.type
_entity.pdbx_description
1 polymer ?
#
loop_
_entity_poly.entity_id
_entity_poly.type
_entity_poly.pdbx_seq_one_letter_code
_entity_poly.pdbx_strand_id
1 'polypeptide(L)'
;MQPQELLLTIKLFKGIVIVLLKKTDMVRFVYVVIWTLLLILTSCNAKNSYALEERQMERIISNTGGDDVELPTMVQIKRNVAIREYFDYIDSLVIRYDSLLPYPLSEHIIVRNNPWIIDTLANTDYYRMISRDSFVYDQRQLTVLPKGSKLHIPDSIKANQILGEFAKTEIDVNIPEFKLRIFQDSVLLYTFPVRVGQNRERYLKFGDRITDLRTKTGIGTIIDHVRHPEFYNPANGRQFYVTKRDDGKTTIMPQIPWIETEINGIRNGQMIHPTTNPETLGKAYSNGCIGTREADAWIIYYYSPIGTKLKIRYDLKTYEEGRVVALFKDIYGKNN
;
A
#
# COMPACT_ATOMS: atom_id res chain seq x y z
N MET A 1 32.92 -52.82 64.00
CA MET A 1 32.39 -53.68 65.09
C MET A 1 30.93 -54.01 64.75
N GLN A 2 30.55 -55.26 65.01
CA GLN A 2 29.46 -56.10 64.48
C GLN A 2 28.10 -55.50 64.02
N PRO A 3 27.48 -56.12 62.98
CA PRO A 3 26.09 -55.92 62.55
C PRO A 3 25.14 -57.02 63.08
N GLN A 4 24.20 -56.71 63.97
CA GLN A 4 23.11 -57.64 64.32
C GLN A 4 21.71 -57.02 64.57
N GLU A 5 21.52 -55.71 64.45
CA GLU A 5 20.18 -55.09 64.63
C GLU A 5 19.40 -54.86 63.32
N LEU A 6 19.90 -55.31 62.17
CA LEU A 6 19.28 -55.05 60.85
C LEU A 6 18.22 -56.11 60.43
N LEU A 7 18.04 -57.20 61.18
CA LEU A 7 17.18 -58.32 60.74
C LEU A 7 15.73 -58.28 61.26
N LEU A 8 15.40 -57.42 62.22
CA LEU A 8 14.03 -57.33 62.78
C LEU A 8 13.17 -56.26 62.11
N THR A 9 13.77 -55.26 61.45
CA THR A 9 13.07 -54.16 60.76
C THR A 9 12.63 -54.52 59.33
N ILE A 10 13.23 -55.54 58.72
CA ILE A 10 12.98 -55.93 57.31
C ILE A 10 11.73 -56.84 57.16
N LYS A 11 11.25 -57.50 58.23
CA LYS A 11 10.04 -58.35 58.15
C LYS A 11 8.72 -57.57 58.29
N LEU A 12 8.71 -56.38 58.89
CA LEU A 12 7.52 -55.52 58.96
C LEU A 12 7.29 -54.69 57.69
N PHE A 13 8.34 -54.34 56.93
CA PHE A 13 8.20 -53.56 55.69
C PHE A 13 7.66 -54.37 54.50
N LYS A 14 7.90 -55.69 54.43
CA LYS A 14 7.39 -56.53 53.32
C LYS A 14 5.87 -56.79 53.39
N GLY A 15 5.26 -56.74 54.58
CA GLY A 15 3.81 -56.93 54.74
C GLY A 15 2.99 -55.70 54.33
N ILE A 16 3.52 -54.49 54.52
CA ILE A 16 2.81 -53.23 54.24
C ILE A 16 2.89 -52.83 52.75
N VAL A 17 3.99 -53.16 52.07
CA VAL A 17 4.19 -52.84 50.64
C VAL A 17 3.30 -53.68 49.71
N ILE A 18 2.93 -54.91 50.10
CA ILE A 18 2.07 -55.78 49.27
C ILE A 18 0.59 -55.39 49.35
N VAL A 19 0.15 -54.76 50.44
CA VAL A 19 -1.25 -54.27 50.58
C VAL A 19 -1.46 -52.92 49.87
N LEU A 20 -0.41 -52.09 49.76
CA LEU A 20 -0.50 -50.79 49.08
C LEU A 20 -0.40 -50.88 47.55
N LEU A 21 0.25 -51.91 46.98
CA LEU A 21 0.39 -52.06 45.53
C LEU A 21 -0.84 -52.65 44.82
N LYS A 22 -1.81 -53.25 45.52
CA LYS A 22 -3.06 -53.74 44.90
C LYS A 22 -4.18 -52.69 44.81
N LYS A 23 -4.06 -51.56 45.51
CA LYS A 23 -5.10 -50.51 45.54
C LYS A 23 -4.91 -49.43 44.47
N THR A 24 -3.69 -49.25 43.96
CA THR A 24 -3.35 -48.22 42.96
C THR A 24 -3.70 -48.61 41.52
N ASP A 25 -3.77 -49.90 41.20
CA ASP A 25 -4.12 -50.36 39.84
C ASP A 25 -5.63 -50.33 39.58
N MET A 26 -6.44 -50.59 40.61
CA MET A 26 -7.91 -50.55 40.48
C MET A 26 -8.43 -49.12 40.28
N VAL A 27 -7.79 -48.12 40.92
CA VAL A 27 -8.15 -46.71 40.75
C VAL A 27 -7.76 -46.20 39.36
N ARG A 28 -6.57 -46.55 38.85
CA ARG A 28 -6.15 -46.19 37.48
C ARG A 28 -7.03 -46.84 36.42
N PHE A 29 -7.46 -48.09 36.61
CA PHE A 29 -8.34 -48.78 35.67
C PHE A 29 -9.74 -48.14 35.62
N VAL A 30 -10.30 -47.76 36.77
CA VAL A 30 -11.61 -47.07 36.82
C VAL A 30 -11.55 -45.69 36.14
N TYR A 31 -10.47 -44.92 36.32
CA TYR A 31 -10.31 -43.65 35.59
C TYR A 31 -10.18 -43.84 34.08
N VAL A 32 -9.43 -44.86 33.62
CA VAL A 32 -9.31 -45.14 32.17
C VAL A 32 -10.65 -45.55 31.56
N VAL A 33 -11.44 -46.37 32.26
CA VAL A 33 -12.79 -46.79 31.82
C VAL A 33 -13.79 -45.62 31.81
N ILE A 34 -13.75 -44.75 32.83
CA ILE A 34 -14.61 -43.55 32.88
C ILE A 34 -14.24 -42.57 31.75
N TRP A 35 -12.94 -42.34 31.50
CA TRP A 35 -12.49 -41.46 30.41
C TRP A 35 -12.80 -42.03 29.03
N THR A 36 -12.72 -43.35 28.83
CA THR A 36 -13.13 -43.97 27.55
C THR A 36 -14.65 -43.93 27.36
N LEU A 37 -15.46 -44.11 28.41
CA LEU A 37 -16.92 -43.94 28.34
C LEU A 37 -17.33 -42.48 28.03
N LEU A 38 -16.65 -41.48 28.59
CA LEU A 38 -16.86 -40.06 28.27
C LEU A 38 -16.50 -39.72 26.81
N LEU A 39 -15.45 -40.33 26.26
CA LEU A 39 -15.07 -40.17 24.85
C LEU A 39 -16.06 -40.84 23.89
N ILE A 40 -16.67 -41.97 24.28
CA ILE A 40 -17.71 -42.63 23.46
C ILE A 40 -19.03 -41.85 23.49
N LEU A 41 -19.40 -41.27 24.63
CA LEU A 41 -20.63 -40.46 24.75
C LEU A 41 -20.55 -39.11 24.02
N THR A 42 -19.36 -38.53 23.86
CA THR A 42 -19.16 -37.30 23.07
C THR A 42 -19.10 -37.55 21.56
N SER A 43 -18.71 -38.76 21.13
CA SER A 43 -18.66 -39.15 19.71
C SER A 43 -20.04 -39.50 19.11
N CYS A 44 -20.99 -39.96 19.94
CA CYS A 44 -22.34 -40.30 19.48
C CYS A 44 -23.31 -39.12 19.36
N ASN A 45 -23.00 -37.95 19.93
CA ASN A 45 -23.83 -36.74 19.80
C ASN A 45 -23.36 -35.75 18.73
N ALA A 46 -22.14 -35.91 18.21
CA ALA A 46 -21.60 -35.02 17.17
C ALA A 46 -22.12 -35.34 15.76
N LYS A 47 -22.61 -36.57 15.49
CA LYS A 47 -23.08 -36.93 14.12
C LYS A 47 -24.49 -36.42 13.80
N ASN A 48 -25.31 -36.10 14.79
CA ASN A 48 -26.68 -35.61 14.57
C ASN A 48 -26.78 -34.07 14.50
N SER A 49 -25.84 -33.32 15.08
CA SER A 49 -25.85 -31.85 14.99
C SER A 49 -25.40 -31.36 13.60
N TYR A 50 -24.35 -31.95 13.03
CA TYR A 50 -23.86 -31.62 11.69
C TYR A 50 -24.89 -31.91 10.59
N ALA A 51 -25.57 -33.07 10.65
CA ALA A 51 -26.57 -33.46 9.65
C ALA A 51 -27.88 -32.63 9.73
N LEU A 52 -28.12 -31.94 10.85
CA LEU A 52 -29.26 -31.04 11.04
C LEU A 52 -28.94 -29.61 10.61
N GLU A 53 -27.71 -29.13 10.88
CA GLU A 53 -27.20 -27.85 10.36
C GLU A 53 -27.06 -27.87 8.83
N GLU A 54 -26.56 -28.96 8.25
CA GLU A 54 -26.41 -29.12 6.79
C GLU A 54 -27.78 -29.09 6.08
N ARG A 55 -28.80 -29.75 6.67
CA ARG A 55 -30.18 -29.72 6.16
C ARG A 55 -30.89 -28.38 6.37
N GLN A 56 -30.55 -27.63 7.42
CA GLN A 56 -31.06 -26.28 7.63
C GLN A 56 -30.40 -25.28 6.66
N MET A 57 -29.10 -25.46 6.38
CA MET A 57 -28.35 -24.64 5.43
C MET A 57 -28.80 -24.92 3.97
N GLU A 58 -29.06 -26.17 3.60
CA GLU A 58 -29.68 -26.52 2.31
C GLU A 58 -31.09 -25.95 2.15
N ARG A 59 -31.91 -25.90 3.21
CA ARG A 59 -33.24 -25.27 3.16
C ARG A 59 -33.20 -23.75 3.09
N ILE A 60 -32.18 -23.11 3.65
CA ILE A 60 -31.98 -21.65 3.52
C ILE A 60 -31.55 -21.32 2.08
N ILE A 61 -30.68 -22.14 1.49
CA ILE A 61 -30.24 -22.01 0.09
C ILE A 61 -31.39 -22.32 -0.89
N SER A 62 -32.26 -23.30 -0.60
CA SER A 62 -33.37 -23.65 -1.51
C SER A 62 -34.58 -22.70 -1.43
N ASN A 63 -34.74 -21.97 -0.32
CA ASN A 63 -35.86 -21.03 -0.11
C ASN A 63 -35.50 -19.58 -0.43
N THR A 64 -34.22 -19.30 -0.68
CA THR A 64 -33.82 -18.09 -1.38
C THR A 64 -33.73 -18.41 -2.87
N GLY A 65 -34.91 -18.48 -3.52
CA GLY A 65 -34.99 -18.12 -4.93
C GLY A 65 -34.59 -16.65 -5.04
N GLY A 66 -33.29 -16.40 -4.95
CA GLY A 66 -32.69 -15.09 -5.09
C GLY A 66 -32.71 -14.76 -6.56
N ASP A 67 -33.46 -13.71 -6.92
CA ASP A 67 -33.15 -12.97 -8.13
C ASP A 67 -31.63 -12.76 -8.15
N ASP A 68 -30.95 -13.26 -9.18
CA ASP A 68 -29.54 -12.97 -9.41
C ASP A 68 -29.38 -11.46 -9.33
N VAL A 69 -28.77 -10.96 -8.24
CA VAL A 69 -28.46 -9.54 -8.11
C VAL A 69 -27.39 -9.25 -9.13
N GLU A 70 -27.81 -8.85 -10.33
CA GLU A 70 -26.91 -8.52 -11.41
C GLU A 70 -26.07 -7.31 -10.96
N LEU A 71 -24.81 -7.59 -10.64
CA LEU A 71 -23.89 -6.57 -10.18
C LEU A 71 -23.68 -5.56 -11.30
N PRO A 72 -23.78 -4.25 -11.02
CA PRO A 72 -23.65 -3.25 -12.06
C PRO A 72 -22.22 -3.27 -12.60
N THR A 73 -22.08 -3.68 -13.85
CA THR A 73 -20.83 -3.61 -14.63
C THR A 73 -20.45 -2.18 -15.02
N MET A 74 -21.39 -1.23 -14.83
CA MET A 74 -21.24 0.18 -15.22
C MET A 74 -21.95 1.10 -14.23
N VAL A 75 -21.25 2.18 -13.86
CA VAL A 75 -21.78 3.28 -13.07
C VAL A 75 -21.83 4.54 -13.93
N GLN A 76 -23.00 5.14 -14.08
CA GLN A 76 -23.15 6.43 -14.75
C GLN A 76 -22.97 7.58 -13.77
N ILE A 77 -22.04 8.49 -14.07
CA ILE A 77 -21.80 9.71 -13.30
C ILE A 77 -23.01 10.65 -13.42
N LYS A 78 -23.72 10.92 -12.32
CA LYS A 78 -24.97 11.71 -12.34
C LYS A 78 -24.79 13.23 -12.26
N ARG A 79 -23.61 13.69 -11.85
CA ARG A 79 -23.24 15.11 -11.71
C ARG A 79 -21.76 15.31 -12.03
N ASN A 80 -21.36 16.53 -12.38
CA ASN A 80 -19.94 16.86 -12.45
C ASN A 80 -19.30 16.65 -11.07
N VAL A 81 -18.15 15.99 -11.05
CA VAL A 81 -17.31 15.79 -9.86
C VAL A 81 -16.04 16.59 -10.04
N ALA A 82 -15.81 17.54 -9.14
CA ALA A 82 -14.59 18.35 -9.14
C ALA A 82 -13.44 17.62 -8.44
N ILE A 83 -12.18 18.04 -8.67
CA ILE A 83 -10.99 17.45 -8.03
C ILE A 83 -11.12 17.39 -6.52
N ARG A 84 -11.66 18.44 -5.88
CA ARG A 84 -11.84 18.46 -4.42
C ARG A 84 -12.70 17.32 -3.88
N GLU A 85 -13.63 16.80 -4.69
CA GLU A 85 -14.58 15.76 -4.33
C GLU A 85 -14.20 14.39 -4.90
N TYR A 86 -13.11 14.34 -5.67
CA TYR A 86 -12.80 13.20 -6.52
C TYR A 86 -12.54 11.92 -5.72
N PHE A 87 -11.69 12.00 -4.69
CA PHE A 87 -11.38 10.85 -3.85
C PHE A 87 -12.61 10.36 -3.08
N ASP A 88 -13.35 11.27 -2.43
CA ASP A 88 -14.60 10.94 -1.74
C ASP A 88 -15.61 10.26 -2.68
N TYR A 89 -15.69 10.73 -3.93
CA TYR A 89 -16.57 10.14 -4.93
C TYR A 89 -16.14 8.70 -5.27
N ILE A 90 -14.86 8.45 -5.55
CA ILE A 90 -14.39 7.10 -5.86
C ILE A 90 -14.49 6.17 -4.65
N ASP A 91 -14.14 6.64 -3.46
CA ASP A 91 -14.28 5.88 -2.21
C ASP A 91 -15.75 5.49 -1.98
N SER A 92 -16.71 6.37 -2.31
CA SER A 92 -18.13 6.02 -2.24
C SER A 92 -18.54 4.87 -3.18
N LEU A 93 -17.85 4.71 -4.32
CA LEU A 93 -18.05 3.58 -5.22
C LEU A 93 -17.41 2.31 -4.67
N VAL A 94 -16.20 2.41 -4.12
CA VAL A 94 -15.52 1.28 -3.48
C VAL A 94 -16.38 0.73 -2.34
N ILE A 95 -16.81 1.59 -1.40
CA ILE A 95 -17.65 1.20 -0.26
C ILE A 95 -18.95 0.52 -0.71
N ARG A 96 -19.54 0.97 -1.83
CA ARG A 96 -20.79 0.41 -2.35
C ARG A 96 -20.62 -0.98 -2.96
N TYR A 97 -19.52 -1.23 -3.65
CA TYR A 97 -19.38 -2.42 -4.50
C TYR A 97 -18.40 -3.46 -3.98
N ASP A 98 -17.46 -3.11 -3.10
CA ASP A 98 -16.39 -4.00 -2.62
C ASP A 98 -16.95 -5.30 -2.02
N SER A 99 -17.91 -5.21 -1.10
CA SER A 99 -18.52 -6.40 -0.45
C SER A 99 -19.38 -7.25 -1.39
N LEU A 100 -19.69 -6.75 -2.58
CA LEU A 100 -20.51 -7.44 -3.57
C LEU A 100 -19.67 -8.20 -4.60
N LEU A 101 -18.37 -7.93 -4.68
CA LEU A 101 -17.46 -8.49 -5.68
C LEU A 101 -16.65 -9.65 -5.09
N PRO A 102 -16.26 -10.65 -5.91
CA PRO A 102 -15.48 -11.80 -5.44
C PRO A 102 -13.97 -11.50 -5.30
N TYR A 103 -13.58 -10.23 -5.26
CA TYR A 103 -12.21 -9.75 -5.19
C TYR A 103 -12.19 -8.39 -4.46
N PRO A 104 -11.07 -7.98 -3.84
CA PRO A 104 -10.97 -6.68 -3.20
C PRO A 104 -11.01 -5.57 -4.26
N LEU A 105 -11.98 -4.68 -4.17
CA LEU A 105 -12.10 -3.49 -5.00
C LEU A 105 -11.35 -2.33 -4.34
N SER A 106 -10.61 -1.58 -5.14
CA SER A 106 -9.94 -0.35 -4.68
C SER A 106 -10.08 0.74 -5.71
N GLU A 107 -9.81 1.99 -5.29
CA GLU A 107 -9.70 3.11 -6.21
C GLU A 107 -8.73 2.80 -7.36
N HIS A 108 -7.54 2.26 -7.05
CA HIS A 108 -6.54 1.92 -8.06
C HIS A 108 -7.09 0.92 -9.09
N ILE A 109 -7.86 -0.08 -8.66
CA ILE A 109 -8.48 -1.05 -9.58
C ILE A 109 -9.53 -0.37 -10.48
N ILE A 110 -10.41 0.46 -9.90
CA ILE A 110 -11.43 1.19 -10.66
C ILE A 110 -10.76 2.08 -11.72
N VAL A 111 -9.74 2.84 -11.31
CA VAL A 111 -9.09 3.82 -12.20
C VAL A 111 -8.23 3.13 -13.25
N ARG A 112 -7.52 2.05 -12.92
CA ARG A 112 -6.76 1.25 -13.91
C ARG A 112 -7.66 0.58 -14.94
N ASN A 113 -8.89 0.23 -14.57
CA ASN A 113 -9.89 -0.25 -15.52
C ASN A 113 -10.50 0.88 -16.38
N ASN A 114 -10.36 2.13 -15.96
CA ASN A 114 -10.89 3.31 -16.64
C ASN A 114 -9.76 4.34 -16.90
N PRO A 115 -8.76 4.01 -17.75
CA PRO A 115 -7.51 4.78 -17.85
C PRO A 115 -7.69 6.24 -18.28
N TRP A 116 -8.79 6.58 -18.95
CA TRP A 116 -9.14 7.95 -19.32
C TRP A 116 -9.22 8.90 -18.11
N ILE A 117 -9.46 8.38 -16.89
CA ILE A 117 -9.47 9.18 -15.67
C ILE A 117 -8.06 9.70 -15.35
N ILE A 118 -7.03 8.86 -15.54
CA ILE A 118 -5.63 9.25 -15.34
C ILE A 118 -5.27 10.37 -16.31
N ASP A 119 -5.67 10.25 -17.58
CA ASP A 119 -5.47 11.29 -18.58
C ASP A 119 -6.17 12.60 -18.20
N THR A 120 -7.40 12.49 -17.69
CA THR A 120 -8.19 13.66 -17.27
C THR A 120 -7.54 14.36 -16.09
N LEU A 121 -7.10 13.62 -15.07
CA LEU A 121 -6.38 14.15 -13.90
C LEU A 121 -5.04 14.76 -14.29
N ALA A 122 -4.26 14.08 -15.14
CA ALA A 122 -2.98 14.60 -15.64
C ALA A 122 -3.16 15.89 -16.46
N ASN A 123 -4.31 16.07 -17.14
CA ASN A 123 -4.65 17.29 -17.86
C ASN A 123 -5.05 18.46 -16.94
N THR A 124 -5.13 18.26 -15.62
CA THR A 124 -5.36 19.33 -14.64
C THR A 124 -4.06 20.08 -14.26
N ASP A 125 -2.91 19.60 -14.73
CA ASP A 125 -1.60 20.24 -14.58
C ASP A 125 -1.63 21.69 -15.07
N TYR A 126 -1.20 22.61 -14.20
CA TYR A 126 -1.22 24.04 -14.48
C TYR A 126 -0.55 24.41 -15.81
N TYR A 127 0.60 23.84 -16.13
CA TYR A 127 1.35 24.21 -17.34
C TYR A 127 0.76 23.62 -18.61
N ARG A 128 0.04 22.49 -18.51
CA ARG A 128 -0.79 21.99 -19.62
C ARG A 128 -2.02 22.86 -19.86
N MET A 129 -2.56 23.46 -18.81
CA MET A 129 -3.68 24.40 -18.94
C MET A 129 -3.21 25.73 -19.54
N ILE A 130 -2.08 26.26 -19.07
CA ILE A 130 -1.48 27.48 -19.62
C ILE A 130 -1.08 27.33 -21.09
N SER A 131 -0.55 26.18 -21.52
CA SER A 131 -0.22 25.96 -22.93
C SER A 131 -1.43 25.93 -23.87
N ARG A 132 -2.64 25.85 -23.30
CA ARG A 132 -3.93 25.95 -23.99
C ARG A 132 -4.62 27.29 -23.71
N ASP A 133 -3.85 28.31 -23.31
CA ASP A 133 -4.32 29.65 -22.93
C ASP A 133 -5.37 29.65 -21.81
N SER A 134 -5.34 28.65 -20.93
CA SER A 134 -6.27 28.50 -19.81
C SER A 134 -5.56 28.73 -18.47
N PHE A 135 -5.75 29.90 -17.89
CA PHE A 135 -5.29 30.16 -16.53
C PHE A 135 -6.27 29.57 -15.51
N VAL A 136 -5.76 28.70 -14.63
CA VAL A 136 -6.53 28.08 -13.56
C VAL A 136 -6.00 28.55 -12.21
N TYR A 137 -6.77 29.41 -11.52
CA TYR A 137 -6.40 29.92 -10.20
C TYR A 137 -6.54 28.87 -9.09
N ASP A 138 -7.61 28.07 -9.12
CA ASP A 138 -7.86 26.98 -8.16
C ASP A 138 -8.13 25.68 -8.93
N GLN A 139 -7.10 24.83 -9.01
CA GLN A 139 -7.15 23.53 -9.69
C GLN A 139 -8.24 22.63 -9.09
N ARG A 140 -8.56 22.77 -7.79
CA ARG A 140 -9.51 21.91 -7.07
C ARG A 140 -10.94 22.03 -7.58
N GLN A 141 -11.26 23.10 -8.32
CA GLN A 141 -12.58 23.35 -8.91
C GLN A 141 -12.76 22.69 -10.28
N LEU A 142 -11.68 22.23 -10.92
CA LEU A 142 -11.78 21.60 -12.23
C LEU A 142 -12.59 20.30 -12.15
N THR A 143 -13.47 20.10 -13.13
CA THR A 143 -14.26 18.87 -13.26
C THR A 143 -13.40 17.75 -13.83
N VAL A 144 -13.34 16.61 -13.14
CA VAL A 144 -12.57 15.44 -13.56
C VAL A 144 -13.42 14.22 -13.87
N LEU A 145 -14.64 14.14 -13.33
CA LEU A 145 -15.64 13.19 -13.78
C LEU A 145 -16.86 13.98 -14.27
N PRO A 146 -16.98 14.22 -15.59
CA PRO A 146 -18.13 14.89 -16.15
C PRO A 146 -19.43 14.11 -15.94
N LYS A 147 -20.54 14.83 -15.78
CA LYS A 147 -21.88 14.25 -15.80
C LYS A 147 -22.09 13.46 -17.10
N GLY A 148 -22.65 12.27 -16.99
CA GLY A 148 -22.95 11.40 -18.12
C GLY A 148 -21.81 10.44 -18.47
N SER A 149 -20.59 10.66 -17.98
CA SER A 149 -19.49 9.70 -18.10
C SER A 149 -19.85 8.37 -17.47
N LYS A 150 -19.21 7.31 -17.95
CA LYS A 150 -19.43 5.93 -17.52
C LYS A 150 -18.15 5.39 -16.90
N LEU A 151 -18.28 4.80 -15.71
CA LEU A 151 -17.21 4.06 -15.05
C LEU A 151 -17.54 2.57 -15.14
N HIS A 152 -16.60 1.79 -15.67
CA HIS A 152 -16.74 0.35 -15.72
C HIS A 152 -16.18 -0.28 -14.46
N ILE A 153 -17.00 -1.08 -13.77
CA ILE A 153 -16.54 -1.93 -12.67
C ILE A 153 -15.98 -3.19 -13.32
N PRO A 154 -14.71 -3.57 -13.08
CA PRO A 154 -14.12 -4.72 -13.74
C PRO A 154 -14.84 -6.02 -13.33
N ASP A 155 -14.84 -7.00 -14.21
CA ASP A 155 -15.17 -8.37 -13.78
C ASP A 155 -13.96 -8.98 -13.03
N SER A 156 -14.14 -10.19 -12.49
CA SER A 156 -13.09 -10.88 -11.74
C SER A 156 -11.86 -11.18 -12.57
N ILE A 157 -12.02 -11.48 -13.87
CA ILE A 157 -10.90 -11.77 -14.78
C ILE A 157 -10.04 -10.51 -14.94
N LYS A 158 -10.68 -9.38 -15.22
CA LYS A 158 -10.00 -8.10 -15.42
C LYS A 158 -9.39 -7.56 -14.14
N ALA A 159 -10.07 -7.71 -13.00
CA ALA A 159 -9.54 -7.33 -11.70
C ALA A 159 -8.29 -8.15 -11.35
N ASN A 160 -8.33 -9.47 -11.54
CA ASN A 160 -7.17 -10.34 -11.32
C ASN A 160 -6.01 -10.00 -12.25
N GLN A 161 -6.29 -9.62 -13.50
CA GLN A 161 -5.25 -9.09 -14.39
C GLN A 161 -4.58 -7.86 -13.75
N ILE A 162 -5.36 -6.83 -13.40
CA ILE A 162 -4.84 -5.57 -12.83
C ILE A 162 -4.03 -5.83 -11.54
N LEU A 163 -4.52 -6.68 -10.64
CA LEU A 163 -3.81 -7.08 -9.43
C LEU A 163 -2.46 -7.75 -9.75
N GLY A 164 -2.45 -8.61 -10.77
CA GLY A 164 -1.21 -9.20 -11.28
C GLY A 164 -0.24 -8.15 -11.82
N GLU A 165 -0.73 -7.13 -12.54
CA GLU A 165 0.08 -6.01 -13.02
C GLU A 165 0.70 -5.22 -11.84
N PHE A 166 -0.06 -4.96 -10.78
CA PHE A 166 0.44 -4.28 -9.58
C PHE A 166 1.57 -5.05 -8.89
N ALA A 167 1.41 -6.37 -8.72
CA ALA A 167 2.42 -7.21 -8.09
C ALA A 167 3.77 -7.21 -8.86
N LYS A 168 3.70 -6.89 -10.15
CA LYS A 168 4.82 -6.83 -11.09
C LYS A 168 5.34 -5.41 -11.31
N THR A 169 4.71 -4.40 -10.71
CA THR A 169 5.08 -3.01 -10.90
C THR A 169 6.21 -2.61 -9.94
N GLU A 170 7.22 -1.91 -10.48
CA GLU A 170 8.34 -1.34 -9.73
C GLU A 170 8.60 0.11 -10.15
N ILE A 171 8.84 0.97 -9.16
CA ILE A 171 9.35 2.32 -9.37
C ILE A 171 10.88 2.30 -9.26
N ASP A 172 11.57 2.77 -10.28
CA ASP A 172 13.02 2.99 -10.28
C ASP A 172 13.33 4.48 -10.31
N VAL A 173 14.22 4.95 -9.44
CA VAL A 173 14.70 6.33 -9.43
C VAL A 173 16.21 6.32 -9.49
N ASN A 174 16.78 6.90 -10.55
CA ASN A 174 18.21 7.14 -10.63
C ASN A 174 18.52 8.60 -10.34
N ILE A 175 19.07 8.86 -9.15
CA ILE A 175 19.27 10.21 -8.61
C ILE A 175 20.15 11.10 -9.53
N PRO A 176 21.35 10.68 -9.97
CA PRO A 176 22.21 11.48 -10.85
C PRO A 176 21.62 11.74 -12.24
N GLU A 177 20.72 10.87 -12.70
CA GLU A 177 20.03 11.02 -13.98
C GLU A 177 18.80 11.93 -13.88
N PHE A 178 18.32 12.20 -12.66
CA PHE A 178 17.09 12.93 -12.40
C PHE A 178 15.88 12.31 -13.11
N LYS A 179 15.78 10.98 -13.10
CA LYS A 179 14.65 10.26 -13.68
C LYS A 179 14.02 9.28 -12.70
N LEU A 180 12.69 9.25 -12.75
CA LEU A 180 11.84 8.21 -12.20
C LEU A 180 11.28 7.39 -13.35
N ARG A 181 11.24 6.08 -13.20
CA ARG A 181 10.69 5.13 -14.17
C ARG A 181 9.67 4.24 -13.49
N ILE A 182 8.69 3.81 -14.27
CA ILE A 182 7.74 2.78 -13.87
C ILE A 182 7.97 1.59 -14.78
N PHE A 183 8.32 0.46 -14.17
CA PHE A 183 8.44 -0.82 -14.84
C PHE A 183 7.27 -1.71 -14.47
N GLN A 184 6.86 -2.55 -15.42
CA GLN A 184 5.99 -3.69 -15.17
C GLN A 184 6.73 -4.94 -15.65
N ASP A 185 7.13 -5.81 -14.73
CA ASP A 185 8.17 -6.82 -14.96
C ASP A 185 9.43 -6.16 -15.57
N SER A 186 9.82 -6.57 -16.79
CA SER A 186 10.96 -6.02 -17.53
C SER A 186 10.58 -4.88 -18.47
N VAL A 187 9.29 -4.55 -18.60
CA VAL A 187 8.81 -3.56 -19.57
C VAL A 187 8.82 -2.18 -18.93
N LEU A 188 9.55 -1.24 -19.54
CA LEU A 188 9.51 0.17 -19.18
C LEU A 188 8.21 0.78 -19.69
N LEU A 189 7.33 1.20 -18.77
CA LEU A 189 6.06 1.85 -19.13
C LEU A 189 6.20 3.37 -19.23
N TYR A 190 6.88 3.99 -18.26
CA TYR A 190 7.01 5.44 -18.19
C TYR A 190 8.40 5.87 -17.73
N THR A 191 8.79 7.06 -18.18
CA THR A 191 9.98 7.77 -17.70
C THR A 191 9.61 9.23 -17.47
N PHE A 192 9.87 9.73 -16.26
CA PHE A 192 9.55 11.09 -15.83
C PHE A 192 10.80 11.84 -15.39
N PRO A 193 10.96 13.12 -15.76
CA PRO A 193 11.97 13.97 -15.15
C PRO A 193 11.58 14.25 -13.70
N VAL A 194 12.56 14.22 -12.80
CA VAL A 194 12.35 14.53 -11.38
C VAL A 194 13.35 15.55 -10.87
N ARG A 195 13.04 16.17 -9.74
CA ARG A 195 14.03 16.85 -8.89
C ARG A 195 14.31 16.00 -7.67
N VAL A 196 15.53 16.09 -7.17
CA VAL A 196 15.99 15.34 -6.00
C VAL A 196 16.53 16.28 -4.93
N GLY A 197 16.89 15.71 -3.80
CA GLY A 197 17.48 16.39 -2.65
C GLY A 197 18.74 17.17 -2.97
N GLN A 198 19.01 18.21 -2.19
CA GLN A 198 20.22 19.02 -2.32
C GLN A 198 21.43 18.36 -1.63
N ASN A 199 22.64 18.58 -2.15
CA ASN A 199 23.88 18.16 -1.49
C ASN A 199 24.28 19.11 -0.35
N ARG A 200 23.47 19.16 0.71
CA ARG A 200 23.80 19.93 1.92
C ARG A 200 23.00 19.44 3.12
N GLU A 201 23.45 19.85 4.29
CA GLU A 201 22.67 19.75 5.51
C GLU A 201 21.98 21.08 5.81
N ARG A 202 20.81 21.02 6.43
CA ARG A 202 20.07 22.19 6.88
C ARG A 202 19.23 21.87 8.11
N TYR A 203 19.11 22.82 9.03
CA TYR A 203 18.11 22.73 10.08
C TYR A 203 16.68 22.81 9.49
N LEU A 204 15.85 21.83 9.79
CA LEU A 204 14.43 21.80 9.43
C LEU A 204 13.58 21.83 10.70
N LYS A 205 12.64 22.77 10.75
CA LYS A 205 11.80 22.97 11.94
C LYS A 205 10.90 21.77 12.24
N PHE A 206 10.43 21.07 11.20
CA PHE A 206 9.58 19.89 11.33
C PHE A 206 10.25 18.72 12.05
N GLY A 207 11.54 18.51 11.81
CA GLY A 207 12.30 17.46 12.50
C GLY A 207 13.03 17.98 13.74
N ASP A 208 12.93 19.29 14.01
CA ASP A 208 13.71 20.04 15.00
C ASP A 208 15.20 19.65 15.05
N ARG A 209 15.80 19.44 13.87
CA ARG A 209 17.18 18.92 13.75
C ARG A 209 17.85 19.35 12.45
N ILE A 210 19.18 19.28 12.46
CA ILE A 210 19.98 19.31 11.23
C ILE A 210 19.66 18.05 10.44
N THR A 211 19.28 18.22 9.18
CA THR A 211 18.86 17.15 8.28
C THR A 211 19.74 17.17 7.03
N ASP A 212 20.28 16.02 6.67
CA ASP A 212 20.90 15.79 5.36
C ASP A 212 19.82 15.77 4.28
N LEU A 213 19.82 16.79 3.41
CA LEU A 213 18.81 17.00 2.39
C LEU A 213 19.02 16.15 1.14
N ARG A 214 20.06 15.31 1.07
CA ARG A 214 20.24 14.36 -0.05
C ARG A 214 19.13 13.33 -0.03
N THR A 215 18.54 13.07 -1.19
CA THR A 215 17.63 11.93 -1.39
C THR A 215 18.34 10.63 -1.03
N LYS A 216 17.71 9.83 -0.18
CA LYS A 216 18.23 8.56 0.34
C LYS A 216 18.04 7.46 -0.71
N THR A 217 19.12 6.73 -0.94
CA THR A 217 19.17 5.55 -1.82
C THR A 217 18.75 4.30 -1.05
N GLY A 218 18.25 3.30 -1.77
CA GLY A 218 17.90 2.01 -1.17
C GLY A 218 16.83 1.28 -1.95
N ILE A 219 16.37 0.19 -1.36
CA ILE A 219 15.22 -0.58 -1.84
C ILE A 219 14.12 -0.44 -0.79
N GLY A 220 12.87 -0.42 -1.24
CA GLY A 220 11.74 -0.11 -0.39
C GLY A 220 10.41 -0.36 -1.06
N THR A 221 9.36 0.20 -0.46
CA THR A 221 7.99 0.10 -0.96
C THR A 221 7.24 1.41 -0.75
N ILE A 222 6.14 1.55 -1.50
CA ILE A 222 5.12 2.55 -1.22
C ILE A 222 4.29 2.08 -0.02
N ILE A 223 4.18 2.92 1.00
CA ILE A 223 3.53 2.55 2.27
C ILE A 223 2.24 3.29 2.56
N ASP A 224 2.07 4.48 1.97
CA ASP A 224 0.88 5.30 2.19
C ASP A 224 0.70 6.33 1.07
N HIS A 225 -0.48 6.92 1.01
CA HIS A 225 -0.86 7.96 0.08
C HIS A 225 -1.55 9.12 0.78
N VAL A 226 -0.99 10.33 0.63
CA VAL A 226 -1.62 11.55 1.14
C VAL A 226 -2.48 12.16 0.05
N ARG A 227 -3.76 11.78 -0.01
CA ARG A 227 -4.75 12.25 -1.01
C ARG A 227 -5.12 13.72 -0.89
N HIS A 228 -5.08 14.27 0.33
CA HIS A 228 -5.39 15.66 0.66
C HIS A 228 -4.18 16.33 1.33
N PRO A 229 -3.10 16.62 0.59
CA PRO A 229 -1.87 17.12 1.18
C PRO A 229 -2.06 18.52 1.77
N GLU A 230 -1.46 18.71 2.95
CA GLU A 230 -1.29 20.02 3.56
C GLU A 230 0.13 20.52 3.33
N PHE A 231 0.25 21.80 2.98
CA PHE A 231 1.52 22.36 2.56
C PHE A 231 2.15 23.22 3.66
N TYR A 232 3.32 22.80 4.11
CA TYR A 232 4.08 23.50 5.13
C TYR A 232 5.50 23.79 4.66
N ASN A 233 6.02 24.96 5.00
CA ASN A 233 7.40 25.28 4.73
C ASN A 233 8.30 24.57 5.76
N PRO A 234 9.14 23.61 5.34
CA PRO A 234 9.89 22.78 6.29
C PRO A 234 10.96 23.55 7.06
N ALA A 235 11.37 24.73 6.58
CA ALA A 235 12.38 25.56 7.23
C ALA A 235 11.82 26.35 8.44
N ASN A 236 10.53 26.71 8.43
CA ASN A 236 9.94 27.55 9.48
C ASN A 236 8.64 26.99 10.08
N GLY A 237 8.10 25.88 9.57
CA GLY A 237 6.89 25.24 10.09
C GLY A 237 5.57 25.87 9.64
N ARG A 238 5.59 26.98 8.89
CA ARG A 238 4.36 27.71 8.54
C ARG A 238 3.61 27.02 7.41
N GLN A 239 2.31 26.80 7.62
CA GLN A 239 1.40 26.35 6.56
C GLN A 239 1.24 27.45 5.51
N PHE A 240 1.07 27.05 4.25
CA PHE A 240 0.78 27.96 3.15
C PHE A 240 -0.27 27.37 2.21
N TYR A 241 -1.07 28.24 1.60
CA TYR A 241 -2.23 27.84 0.79
C TYR A 241 -2.11 28.26 -0.69
N VAL A 242 -1.09 29.04 -1.02
CA VAL A 242 -0.84 29.56 -2.37
C VAL A 242 0.61 29.32 -2.77
N THR A 243 0.86 29.23 -4.07
CA THR A 243 2.20 29.15 -4.67
C THR A 243 2.37 30.20 -5.74
N LYS A 244 3.61 30.68 -5.90
CA LYS A 244 4.03 31.40 -7.10
C LYS A 244 4.52 30.38 -8.13
N ARG A 245 3.98 30.45 -9.34
CA ARG A 245 4.34 29.61 -10.50
C ARG A 245 5.59 30.16 -11.18
N ASP A 246 6.18 29.37 -12.08
CA ASP A 246 7.40 29.74 -12.81
C ASP A 246 7.14 30.94 -13.74
N ASP A 247 5.92 31.08 -14.28
CA ASP A 247 5.47 32.25 -15.06
C ASP A 247 5.16 33.50 -14.20
N GLY A 248 5.42 33.42 -12.89
CA GLY A 248 5.22 34.49 -11.93
C GLY A 248 3.78 34.66 -11.43
N LYS A 249 2.81 33.91 -11.96
CA LYS A 249 1.41 33.97 -11.49
C LYS A 249 1.25 33.25 -10.14
N THR A 250 0.22 33.63 -9.40
CA THR A 250 -0.12 33.01 -8.11
C THR A 250 -1.36 32.14 -8.25
N THR A 251 -1.31 30.92 -7.73
CA THR A 251 -2.47 30.00 -7.66
C THR A 251 -2.62 29.46 -6.25
N ILE A 252 -3.79 28.88 -5.95
CA ILE A 252 -3.97 28.02 -4.79
C ILE A 252 -3.08 26.76 -4.94
N MET A 253 -2.65 26.17 -3.81
CA MET A 253 -1.96 24.89 -3.83
C MET A 253 -2.88 23.80 -4.41
N PRO A 254 -2.39 23.00 -5.37
CA PRO A 254 -3.21 21.99 -6.02
C PRO A 254 -3.46 20.81 -5.08
N GLN A 255 -4.59 20.13 -5.28
CA GLN A 255 -4.85 18.84 -4.64
C GLN A 255 -4.40 17.73 -5.59
N ILE A 256 -3.22 17.18 -5.31
CA ILE A 256 -2.60 16.09 -6.07
C ILE A 256 -1.91 15.19 -5.03
N PRO A 257 -2.12 13.87 -5.08
CA PRO A 257 -1.69 12.97 -4.02
C PRO A 257 -0.16 12.94 -3.87
N TRP A 258 0.30 12.80 -2.63
CA TRP A 258 1.69 12.48 -2.32
C TRP A 258 1.81 11.00 -2.01
N ILE A 259 2.99 10.46 -2.27
CA ILE A 259 3.28 9.04 -2.09
C ILE A 259 4.36 8.90 -1.02
N GLU A 260 4.01 8.25 0.09
CA GLU A 260 4.93 7.98 1.17
C GLU A 260 5.76 6.72 0.87
N THR A 261 7.04 6.80 1.19
CA THR A 261 8.00 5.73 0.91
C THR A 261 8.65 5.24 2.20
N GLU A 262 8.86 3.94 2.27
CA GLU A 262 9.77 3.32 3.23
C GLU A 262 10.99 2.81 2.47
N ILE A 263 12.18 3.24 2.88
CA ILE A 263 13.44 2.88 2.19
C ILE A 263 14.37 2.22 3.21
N ASN A 264 14.87 1.03 2.88
CA ASN A 264 15.70 0.21 3.76
C ASN A 264 15.06 -0.02 5.15
N GLY A 265 13.74 -0.20 5.19
CA GLY A 265 12.98 -0.39 6.43
C GLY A 265 12.81 0.88 7.28
N ILE A 266 13.11 2.06 6.73
CA ILE A 266 13.03 3.34 7.45
C ILE A 266 12.10 4.31 6.74
N ARG A 267 11.14 4.85 7.49
CA ARG A 267 10.29 5.99 7.10
C ARG A 267 11.00 7.29 7.43
N ASN A 268 11.78 7.80 6.48
CA ASN A 268 12.64 8.98 6.66
C ASN A 268 11.95 10.31 6.28
N GLY A 269 10.66 10.29 5.94
CA GLY A 269 9.90 11.46 5.45
C GLY A 269 10.17 11.83 4.00
N GLN A 270 10.93 11.01 3.25
CA GLN A 270 11.10 11.16 1.81
C GLN A 270 9.83 10.69 1.09
N MET A 271 9.23 11.60 0.35
CA MET A 271 8.02 11.33 -0.43
C MET A 271 8.29 11.51 -1.92
N ILE A 272 7.44 10.92 -2.76
CA ILE A 272 7.30 11.27 -4.18
C ILE A 272 6.08 12.17 -4.28
N HIS A 273 6.26 13.40 -4.77
CA HIS A 273 5.18 14.40 -4.79
C HIS A 273 5.37 15.42 -5.92
N PRO A 274 4.31 16.12 -6.35
CA PRO A 274 4.45 17.13 -7.39
C PRO A 274 5.21 18.37 -6.92
N THR A 275 5.77 19.10 -7.88
CA THR A 275 6.24 20.47 -7.73
C THR A 275 5.38 21.42 -8.54
N THR A 276 5.06 22.57 -7.95
CA THR A 276 4.38 23.68 -8.63
C THR A 276 5.33 24.49 -9.52
N ASN A 277 6.64 24.22 -9.43
CA ASN A 277 7.74 24.86 -10.14
C ASN A 277 8.55 23.82 -10.96
N PRO A 278 8.06 23.36 -12.13
CA PRO A 278 8.73 22.40 -13.00
C PRO A 278 10.11 22.86 -13.51
N GLU A 279 10.43 24.15 -13.51
CA GLU A 279 11.80 24.63 -13.80
C GLU A 279 12.86 24.04 -12.85
N THR A 280 12.43 23.51 -11.70
CA THR A 280 13.32 22.85 -10.73
C THR A 280 13.59 21.37 -11.05
N LEU A 281 12.91 20.78 -12.03
CA LEU A 281 13.14 19.39 -12.47
C LEU A 281 14.50 19.27 -13.16
N GLY A 282 15.11 18.08 -13.09
CA GLY A 282 16.47 17.86 -13.58
C GLY A 282 17.56 18.44 -12.67
N LYS A 283 17.22 18.80 -11.42
CA LYS A 283 18.12 19.47 -10.48
C LYS A 283 18.06 18.86 -9.08
N ALA A 284 19.17 18.99 -8.35
CA ALA A 284 19.25 18.80 -6.91
C ALA A 284 18.68 20.06 -6.24
N TYR A 285 17.38 20.06 -5.91
CA TYR A 285 16.64 21.25 -5.49
C TYR A 285 15.69 21.02 -4.31
N SER A 286 15.26 19.78 -4.04
CA SER A 286 14.32 19.52 -2.94
C SER A 286 15.02 19.47 -1.57
N ASN A 287 14.23 19.38 -0.49
CA ASN A 287 14.74 19.16 0.86
C ASN A 287 14.88 17.67 1.21
N GLY A 288 14.97 16.78 0.21
CA GLY A 288 15.13 15.33 0.41
C GLY A 288 14.18 14.48 -0.43
N CYS A 289 12.97 14.99 -0.68
CA CYS A 289 11.93 14.33 -1.47
C CYS A 289 12.27 14.22 -2.97
N ILE A 290 11.50 13.38 -3.68
CA ILE A 290 11.54 13.27 -5.14
C ILE A 290 10.36 14.09 -5.68
N GLY A 291 10.65 15.18 -6.39
CA GLY A 291 9.63 16.07 -6.94
C GLY A 291 9.36 15.78 -8.42
N THR A 292 8.09 15.74 -8.82
CA THR A 292 7.64 15.45 -10.20
C THR A 292 6.78 16.58 -10.77
N ARG A 293 6.41 16.54 -12.06
CA ARG A 293 5.35 17.43 -12.57
C ARG A 293 4.01 17.07 -11.95
N GLU A 294 3.07 18.02 -11.94
CA GLU A 294 1.70 17.81 -11.46
C GLU A 294 1.02 16.68 -12.24
N ALA A 295 1.13 16.68 -13.58
CA ALA A 295 0.60 15.61 -14.41
C ALA A 295 1.23 14.24 -14.09
N ASP A 296 2.56 14.20 -13.94
CA ASP A 296 3.30 12.96 -13.74
C ASP A 296 2.97 12.34 -12.38
N ALA A 297 2.72 13.15 -11.35
CA ALA A 297 2.31 12.68 -10.03
C ALA A 297 1.02 11.86 -10.07
N TRP A 298 0.02 12.28 -10.87
CA TRP A 298 -1.22 11.51 -11.04
C TRP A 298 -0.97 10.15 -11.68
N ILE A 299 -0.11 10.10 -12.70
CA ILE A 299 0.24 8.83 -13.37
C ILE A 299 0.96 7.93 -12.38
N ILE A 300 1.99 8.44 -11.69
CA ILE A 300 2.76 7.66 -10.71
C ILE A 300 1.81 7.10 -9.64
N TYR A 301 0.94 7.94 -9.07
CA TYR A 301 -0.02 7.54 -8.05
C TYR A 301 -0.86 6.31 -8.44
N TYR A 302 -1.44 6.29 -9.64
CA TYR A 302 -2.29 5.18 -10.08
C TYR A 302 -1.54 3.93 -10.53
N TYR A 303 -0.24 4.06 -10.79
CA TYR A 303 0.64 2.93 -11.03
C TYR A 303 1.36 2.47 -9.76
N SER A 304 1.12 3.12 -8.63
CA SER A 304 1.83 2.84 -7.37
C SER A 304 0.88 2.61 -6.19
N PRO A 305 0.01 1.58 -6.23
CA PRO A 305 -0.75 1.18 -5.05
C PRO A 305 0.18 0.86 -3.86
N ILE A 306 -0.36 0.87 -2.65
CA ILE A 306 0.39 0.49 -1.44
C ILE A 306 1.02 -0.90 -1.65
N GLY A 307 2.29 -1.04 -1.29
CA GLY A 307 3.09 -2.24 -1.49
C GLY A 307 3.91 -2.26 -2.79
N THR A 308 3.71 -1.30 -3.71
CA THR A 308 4.52 -1.18 -4.93
C THR A 308 6.00 -1.09 -4.60
N LYS A 309 6.84 -1.86 -5.29
CA LYS A 309 8.30 -1.89 -5.07
C LYS A 309 8.94 -0.58 -5.51
N LEU A 310 9.94 -0.14 -4.77
CA LEU A 310 10.67 1.09 -5.02
C LEU A 310 12.18 0.84 -4.92
N LYS A 311 12.92 1.26 -5.94
CA LYS A 311 14.37 1.22 -5.99
C LYS A 311 14.90 2.62 -6.26
N ILE A 312 15.73 3.14 -5.35
CA ILE A 312 16.38 4.44 -5.49
C ILE A 312 17.89 4.22 -5.54
N ARG A 313 18.47 4.44 -6.72
CA ARG A 313 19.87 4.19 -7.01
C ARG A 313 20.64 5.47 -7.30
N TYR A 314 21.96 5.33 -7.30
CA TYR A 314 22.91 6.40 -7.55
C TYR A 314 23.95 5.92 -8.56
N ASP A 315 23.48 5.61 -9.76
CA ASP A 315 24.33 5.07 -10.80
C ASP A 315 24.82 6.22 -11.67
N LEU A 316 26.13 6.47 -11.65
CA LEU A 316 26.76 7.48 -12.51
C LEU A 316 26.93 7.01 -13.96
N LYS A 317 26.77 5.71 -14.22
CA LYS A 317 26.92 5.12 -15.54
C LYS A 317 25.69 4.28 -15.85
N THR A 318 25.20 4.39 -17.08
CA THR A 318 24.23 3.43 -17.63
C THR A 318 24.90 2.60 -18.70
N TYR A 319 24.44 1.37 -18.84
CA TYR A 319 25.02 0.40 -19.76
C TYR A 319 23.95 -0.15 -20.70
N GLU A 320 24.30 -0.31 -21.97
CA GLU A 320 23.58 -1.14 -22.94
C GLU A 320 24.58 -2.14 -23.52
N GLU A 321 24.22 -3.43 -23.51
CA GLU A 321 25.07 -4.52 -24.02
C GLU A 321 26.51 -4.52 -23.46
N GLY A 322 26.65 -4.16 -22.17
CA GLY A 322 27.94 -4.09 -21.49
C GLY A 322 28.78 -2.84 -21.81
N ARG A 323 28.30 -1.91 -22.63
CA ARG A 323 28.97 -0.64 -22.96
C ARG A 323 28.33 0.52 -22.22
N VAL A 324 29.14 1.45 -21.73
CA VAL A 324 28.63 2.68 -21.09
C VAL A 324 27.95 3.55 -22.16
N VAL A 325 26.66 3.83 -21.98
CA VAL A 325 25.87 4.67 -22.91
C VAL A 325 25.60 6.07 -22.38
N ALA A 326 25.66 6.29 -21.06
CA ALA A 326 25.66 7.62 -20.48
C ALA A 326 26.50 7.70 -19.21
N LEU A 327 27.12 8.86 -19.00
CA LEU A 327 27.86 9.23 -17.80
C LEU A 327 27.19 10.46 -17.17
N PHE A 328 26.75 10.34 -15.92
CA PHE A 328 26.09 11.40 -15.17
C PHE A 328 27.06 12.08 -14.20
N LYS A 329 26.82 13.35 -13.92
CA LYS A 329 27.57 14.12 -12.94
C LYS A 329 27.37 13.54 -11.53
N ASP A 330 28.43 13.46 -10.75
CA ASP A 330 28.32 13.16 -9.32
C ASP A 330 27.81 14.40 -8.56
N ILE A 331 26.50 14.51 -8.43
CA ILE A 331 25.83 15.67 -7.81
C ILE A 331 25.95 15.72 -6.28
N TYR A 332 26.30 14.59 -5.65
CA TYR A 332 26.50 14.46 -4.20
C TYR A 332 27.98 14.31 -3.80
N GLY A 333 28.90 14.20 -4.77
CA GLY A 333 30.34 14.05 -4.51
C GLY A 333 30.67 12.78 -3.72
N LYS A 334 29.92 11.69 -3.94
CA LYS A 334 30.13 10.42 -3.22
C LYS A 334 31.37 9.66 -3.69
N ASN A 335 31.88 9.95 -4.89
CA ASN A 335 32.99 9.24 -5.51
C ASN A 335 34.27 10.08 -5.61
N ASN A 336 34.40 11.13 -4.79
CA ASN A 336 35.61 11.96 -4.68
C ASN A 336 36.49 11.56 -3.51
#